data_AF-A0A060RFH0-F1
#
_entry.id   AF-A0A060RFH0-F1
#
_cell.length_a   1.000
_cell.length_b   1.000
_cell.length_c   1.000
_cell.angle_alpha   90.00
_cell.angle_beta   90.00
_cell.angle_gamma   90.00
#
_symmetry.space_group_name_H-M   'P 1'
#
loop_
_entity.id
_entity.type
_entity.pdbx_description
1 polymer ?
#
loop_
_entity_poly.entity_id
_entity_poly.type
_entity_poly.pdbx_seq_one_letter_code
_entity_poly.pdbx_strand_id
1 'polypeptide(L)'
;MANSILETMQGIEAEAKQILADYDTKVQGLRLQFTQELECIETDCDQKTQIEVEGLSKELAEKTTQLKENLTTTIAKNDSNVRSVLMTRKDDLVQQIVDRVVEKYGN
;
A
#
# COMPACT_ATOMS: atom_id res chain seq x y z
N MET A 1 -53.74 10.86 57.76
CA MET A 1 -52.32 11.22 57.52
C MET A 1 -51.54 10.08 56.84
N ALA A 2 -51.63 8.82 57.29
CA ALA A 2 -50.90 7.70 56.68
C ALA A 2 -51.17 7.50 55.16
N ASN A 3 -52.43 7.64 54.70
CA ASN A 3 -52.77 7.47 53.28
C ASN A 3 -52.11 8.52 52.35
N SER A 4 -51.92 9.75 52.82
CA SER A 4 -51.30 10.83 52.03
C SER A 4 -49.79 10.65 51.86
N ILE A 5 -49.13 10.03 52.84
CA ILE A 5 -47.70 9.69 52.75
C ILE A 5 -47.50 8.53 51.76
N LEU A 6 -48.41 7.56 51.74
CA LEU A 6 -48.32 6.42 50.84
C LEU A 6 -48.55 6.81 49.37
N GLU A 7 -49.51 7.69 49.09
CA GLU A 7 -49.74 8.25 47.74
C GLU A 7 -48.55 9.07 47.25
N THR A 8 -47.94 9.88 48.11
CA THR A 8 -46.74 10.66 47.74
C THR A 8 -45.53 9.77 47.46
N MET A 9 -45.32 8.70 48.24
CA MET A 9 -44.28 7.71 47.95
C MET A 9 -44.51 7.00 46.61
N GLN A 10 -45.75 6.61 46.29
CA GLN A 10 -46.08 6.00 45.00
C GLN A 10 -45.87 6.95 43.82
N GLY A 11 -46.18 8.25 44.00
CA GLY A 11 -45.89 9.28 43.00
C GLY A 11 -44.39 9.40 42.71
N ILE A 12 -43.57 9.44 43.76
CA ILE A 12 -42.10 9.49 43.63
C ILE A 12 -41.56 8.22 42.96
N GLU A 13 -42.07 7.04 43.31
CA GLU A 13 -41.64 5.78 42.66
C GLU A 13 -42.00 5.74 41.18
N ALA A 14 -43.19 6.24 40.80
CA ALA A 14 -43.61 6.31 39.41
C ALA A 14 -42.73 7.26 38.61
N GLU A 15 -42.42 8.43 39.16
CA GLU A 15 -41.53 9.41 38.53
C GLU A 15 -40.10 8.88 38.40
N ALA A 16 -39.57 8.22 39.43
CA ALA A 16 -38.25 7.58 39.38
C ALA A 16 -38.18 6.48 38.32
N LYS A 17 -39.23 5.66 38.18
CA LYS A 17 -39.32 4.64 37.12
C LYS A 17 -39.36 5.26 35.73
N GLN A 18 -40.10 6.36 35.56
CA GLN A 18 -40.14 7.08 34.29
C GLN A 18 -38.77 7.64 33.93
N ILE A 19 -38.08 8.26 34.88
CA ILE A 19 -36.73 8.80 34.68
C ILE A 19 -35.75 7.68 34.28
N LEU A 20 -35.82 6.52 34.94
CA LEU A 20 -34.99 5.36 34.57
C LEU A 20 -35.26 4.89 33.14
N ALA A 21 -36.53 4.77 32.76
CA ALA A 21 -36.91 4.37 31.40
C ALA A 21 -36.42 5.37 30.33
N ASP A 22 -36.49 6.66 30.63
CA ASP A 22 -35.99 7.72 29.73
C ASP A 22 -34.46 7.64 29.57
N TYR A 23 -33.72 7.37 30.65
CA TYR A 23 -32.28 7.17 30.58
C TYR A 23 -31.90 5.90 29.81
N ASP A 24 -32.59 4.79 30.03
CA ASP A 24 -32.35 3.56 29.27
C ASP A 24 -32.57 3.78 27.77
N THR A 25 -33.63 4.51 27.41
CA THR A 25 -33.91 4.87 26.01
C THR A 25 -32.79 5.73 25.43
N LYS A 26 -32.30 6.73 26.18
CA LYS A 26 -31.16 7.57 25.76
C LYS A 26 -29.88 6.75 25.58
N VAL A 27 -29.59 5.82 26.50
CA VAL A 27 -28.42 4.95 26.41
C VAL A 27 -28.50 4.06 25.17
N GLN A 28 -29.66 3.49 24.88
CA GLN A 28 -29.85 2.69 23.66
C GLN A 28 -29.72 3.53 22.39
N GLY A 29 -30.29 4.74 22.37
CA GLY A 29 -30.15 5.67 21.26
C GLY A 29 -28.70 6.06 20.98
N LEU A 30 -27.94 6.41 22.02
CA LEU A 30 -26.51 6.74 21.90
C LEU A 30 -25.69 5.54 21.44
N ARG A 31 -25.97 4.33 21.94
CA ARG A 31 -25.30 3.11 21.47
C ARG A 31 -25.53 2.90 19.97
N LEU A 32 -26.76 3.05 19.49
CA LEU A 32 -27.07 2.88 18.09
C LEU A 32 -26.35 3.93 17.22
N GLN A 33 -26.35 5.19 17.66
CA GLN A 33 -25.62 6.26 16.97
C GLN A 33 -24.13 5.97 16.88
N PHE A 34 -23.49 5.57 17.98
CA PHE A 34 -22.06 5.23 17.95
C PHE A 34 -21.76 4.00 17.10
N THR A 35 -22.63 2.99 17.09
CA THR A 35 -22.48 1.85 16.18
C THR A 35 -22.52 2.30 14.71
N GLN A 36 -23.47 3.15 14.35
CA GLN A 36 -23.58 3.68 12.98
C GLN A 36 -22.38 4.56 12.59
N GLU A 37 -21.90 5.39 13.52
CA GLU A 37 -20.71 6.21 13.30
C GLU A 37 -19.46 5.34 13.11
N LEU A 38 -19.29 4.29 13.93
CA LEU A 38 -18.18 3.35 13.81
C LEU A 38 -18.22 2.59 12.48
N GLU A 39 -19.38 2.08 12.06
CA GLU A 39 -19.54 1.41 10.77
C GLU A 39 -19.17 2.35 9.60
N CYS A 40 -19.56 3.62 9.69
CA CYS A 40 -19.23 4.62 8.68
C CYS A 40 -17.72 4.92 8.64
N ILE A 41 -17.08 5.04 9.80
CA ILE A 41 -15.62 5.22 9.89
C ILE A 41 -14.89 4.00 9.33
N GLU A 42 -15.33 2.78 9.66
CA GLU A 42 -14.75 1.55 9.14
C GLU A 42 -14.82 1.52 7.61
N THR A 43 -15.98 1.80 7.03
CA THR A 43 -16.13 1.85 5.57
C THR A 43 -15.29 2.93 4.90
N ASP A 44 -15.19 4.13 5.48
CA ASP A 44 -14.35 5.21 4.96
C ASP A 44 -12.86 4.84 5.02
N CYS A 45 -12.42 4.23 6.12
CA CYS A 45 -11.05 3.73 6.28
C CYS A 45 -10.73 2.65 5.25
N ASP A 46 -11.61 1.68 5.04
CA ASP A 46 -11.44 0.63 4.04
C ASP A 46 -11.35 1.20 2.63
N GLN A 47 -12.23 2.14 2.27
CA GLN A 47 -12.22 2.79 0.96
C GLN A 47 -10.93 3.58 0.73
N LYS A 48 -10.48 4.37 1.71
CA LYS A 48 -9.21 5.12 1.61
C LYS A 48 -8.02 4.19 1.45
N THR A 49 -8.00 3.11 2.24
CA THR A 49 -6.93 2.11 2.17
C THR A 49 -6.91 1.44 0.80
N GLN A 50 -8.07 1.09 0.25
CA GLN A 50 -8.18 0.50 -1.07
C GLN A 50 -7.63 1.43 -2.16
N ILE A 51 -8.01 2.72 -2.13
CA ILE A 51 -7.52 3.73 -3.08
C ILE A 51 -6.00 3.87 -3.00
N GLU A 52 -5.44 3.91 -1.78
CA GLU A 52 -4.00 4.03 -1.57
C GLU A 52 -3.25 2.81 -2.10
N VAL A 53 -3.75 1.59 -1.83
CA VAL A 53 -3.17 0.34 -2.32
C VAL A 53 -3.22 0.26 -3.85
N GLU A 54 -4.32 0.66 -4.46
CA GLU A 54 -4.45 0.71 -5.93
C GLU A 54 -3.47 1.73 -6.54
N GLY A 55 -3.32 2.91 -5.91
CA GLY A 55 -2.35 3.93 -6.31
C GLY A 55 -0.91 3.43 -6.25
N LEU A 56 -0.51 2.84 -5.11
CA LEU A 56 0.81 2.27 -4.91
C LEU A 56 1.10 1.11 -5.89
N SER A 57 0.10 0.27 -6.15
CA SER A 57 0.22 -0.84 -7.12
C SER A 57 0.47 -0.34 -8.53
N LYS A 58 -0.23 0.73 -8.94
CA LYS A 58 -0.03 1.36 -10.24
C LYS A 58 1.35 2.01 -10.34
N GLU A 59 1.78 2.76 -9.32
CA GLU A 59 3.11 3.38 -9.29
C GLU A 59 4.22 2.32 -9.37
N LEU A 60 4.07 1.21 -8.65
CA LEU A 60 5.01 0.10 -8.69
C LEU A 60 5.07 -0.56 -10.07
N ALA A 61 3.93 -0.73 -10.74
CA ALA A 61 3.88 -1.25 -12.11
C ALA A 61 4.58 -0.32 -13.11
N GLU A 62 4.35 0.99 -13.02
CA GLU A 62 5.01 2.00 -13.87
C GLU A 62 6.53 2.01 -13.64
N LYS A 63 6.98 2.08 -12.38
CA LYS A 63 8.41 2.02 -12.01
C LYS A 63 9.07 0.73 -12.49
N THR A 64 8.39 -0.41 -12.35
CA THR A 64 8.92 -1.70 -12.82
C THR A 64 9.10 -1.71 -14.34
N THR A 65 8.14 -1.14 -15.07
CA THR A 65 8.21 -1.05 -16.53
C THR A 65 9.35 -0.15 -16.97
N GLN A 66 9.48 1.02 -16.33
CA GLN A 66 10.56 1.96 -16.60
C GLN A 66 11.94 1.36 -16.28
N LEU A 67 12.08 0.66 -15.16
CA LEU A 67 13.32 -0.02 -14.79
C LEU A 67 13.69 -1.11 -15.80
N LYS A 68 12.71 -1.88 -16.29
CA LYS A 68 12.92 -2.89 -17.34
C LYS A 68 13.41 -2.25 -18.64
N GLU A 69 12.78 -1.15 -19.08
CA GLU A 69 13.18 -0.44 -20.30
C GLU A 69 14.59 0.19 -20.18
N ASN A 70 14.90 0.76 -19.02
CA ASN A 70 16.24 1.28 -18.74
C ASN A 70 17.29 0.16 -18.76
N LEU A 71 16.95 -1.01 -18.20
CA LEU A 71 17.84 -2.17 -18.19
C LEU A 71 18.09 -2.68 -19.61
N THR A 72 17.05 -2.85 -20.44
CA THR A 72 17.22 -3.32 -21.83
C THR A 72 18.03 -2.33 -22.65
N THR A 73 17.80 -1.03 -22.48
CA THR A 73 18.58 0.02 -23.15
C THR A 73 20.05 -0.01 -22.72
N THR A 74 20.30 -0.21 -21.43
CA THR A 74 21.67 -0.30 -20.88
C THR A 74 22.40 -1.53 -21.39
N ILE A 75 21.73 -2.68 -21.46
CA ILE A 75 22.29 -3.92 -22.04
C ILE A 75 22.63 -3.70 -23.51
N ALA A 76 21.71 -3.16 -24.31
CA ALA A 76 21.95 -2.91 -25.73
C ALA A 76 23.13 -1.95 -25.96
N LYS A 77 23.24 -0.90 -25.13
CA LYS A 77 24.36 0.04 -25.18
C LYS A 77 25.70 -0.64 -24.82
N ASN A 78 25.71 -1.46 -23.77
CA ASN A 78 26.90 -2.21 -23.36
C ASN A 78 27.32 -3.22 -24.44
N ASP A 79 26.38 -3.96 -25.02
CA ASP A 79 26.66 -4.90 -26.11
C ASP A 79 27.25 -4.20 -27.34
N SER A 80 26.69 -3.05 -27.71
CA SER A 80 27.23 -2.21 -28.79
C SER A 80 28.66 -1.75 -28.48
N ASN A 81 28.92 -1.30 -27.25
CA ASN A 81 30.24 -0.86 -26.82
C ASN A 81 31.25 -2.00 -26.84
N VAL A 82 30.90 -3.18 -26.30
CA VAL A 82 31.76 -4.38 -26.32
C VAL A 82 32.08 -4.77 -27.75
N ARG A 83 31.10 -4.80 -28.66
CA ARG A 83 31.32 -5.09 -30.07
C ARG A 83 32.26 -4.07 -30.73
N SER A 84 32.09 -2.79 -30.45
CA SER A 84 32.96 -1.73 -30.97
C SER A 84 34.41 -1.92 -30.50
N VAL A 85 34.63 -2.12 -29.20
CA VAL A 85 35.96 -2.35 -28.63
C VAL A 85 36.61 -3.60 -29.20
N LEU A 86 35.86 -4.70 -29.35
CA LEU A 86 36.35 -5.93 -29.95
C LEU A 86 36.75 -5.73 -31.41
N MET A 87 35.98 -4.97 -32.19
CA MET A 87 36.32 -4.68 -33.58
C MET A 87 37.58 -3.82 -33.68
N THR A 88 37.74 -2.81 -32.83
CA THR A 88 38.96 -1.99 -32.80
C THR A 88 40.20 -2.81 -32.44
N ARG A 89 40.08 -3.71 -31.46
CA ARG A 89 41.22 -4.54 -31.02
C ARG A 89 41.47 -5.75 -31.91
N LYS A 90 40.55 -6.08 -32.82
CA LYS A 90 40.63 -7.29 -33.65
C LYS A 90 41.90 -7.29 -34.48
N ASP A 91 42.21 -6.18 -35.14
CA ASP A 91 43.36 -6.10 -36.04
C ASP A 91 44.68 -6.22 -35.28
N ASP A 92 44.80 -5.57 -34.12
CA ASP A 92 45.96 -5.71 -33.22
C ASP A 92 46.15 -7.16 -32.74
N LEU A 93 45.05 -7.84 -32.41
CA LEU A 93 45.07 -9.23 -31.94
C LEU A 93 45.44 -10.20 -33.07
N VAL A 94 44.92 -9.96 -34.27
CA VAL A 94 45.28 -10.72 -35.47
C VAL A 94 46.76 -10.55 -35.78
N GLN A 95 47.28 -9.32 -35.73
CA GLN A 95 48.70 -9.06 -35.95
C GLN A 95 49.58 -9.81 -34.92
N GLN A 96 49.24 -9.74 -33.63
CA GLN A 96 49.97 -10.48 -32.59
C GLN A 96 49.95 -12.00 -32.80
N ILE A 97 48.82 -12.56 -33.26
CA ILE A 97 48.73 -13.98 -33.57
C ILE A 97 49.63 -14.33 -34.76
N VAL A 98 49.58 -13.53 -35.83
CA VAL A 98 50.41 -13.74 -37.03
C VAL A 98 51.89 -13.69 -36.67
N ASP A 99 52.32 -12.65 -35.94
CA ASP A 99 53.71 -12.48 -35.52
C ASP A 99 54.19 -13.72 -34.72
N ARG A 100 53.37 -14.20 -33.80
CA ARG A 100 53.69 -15.38 -32.96
C ARG A 100 53.72 -16.69 -33.75
N VAL A 101 52.92 -16.82 -34.81
CA VAL A 101 52.96 -17.98 -35.72
C VAL A 101 54.21 -17.94 -36.59
N VAL A 102 54.56 -16.77 -37.13
CA VAL A 102 55.79 -16.57 -37.92
C VAL A 102 57.03 -16.86 -37.07
N GLU A 103 57.09 -16.37 -35.82
CA GLU A 103 58.20 -16.69 -34.92
C GLU A 103 58.37 -18.19 -34.67
N LYS A 104 57.26 -18.94 -34.59
CA LYS A 104 57.29 -20.35 -34.21
C LYS A 104 57.48 -21.32 -35.38
N TYR A 105 57.03 -20.95 -36.58
CA TYR A 105 56.99 -21.85 -37.75
C TYR A 105 57.59 -21.25 -39.02
N GLY A 106 58.06 -20.00 -38.99
CA GLY A 106 58.62 -19.27 -40.14
C GLY A 106 60.12 -19.47 -40.38
N ASN A 107 60.77 -20.38 -39.65
CA ASN A 107 62.09 -20.92 -39.98
C ASN A 107 61.95 -22.28 -40.66
#